data_AF-A0A1B8DQ54-F1
#
_entry.id   AF-A0A1B8DQ54-F1
#
_cell.length_a   1.000
_cell.length_b   1.000
_cell.length_c   1.000
_cell.angle_alpha   90.00
_cell.angle_beta   90.00
_cell.angle_gamma   90.00
#
_symmetry.space_group_name_H-M   'P 1'
#
loop_
_entity.id
_entity.type
_entity.pdbx_description
1 polymer ?
#
loop_
_entity_poly.entity_id
_entity_poly.type
_entity_poly.pdbx_seq_one_letter_code
_entity_poly.pdbx_strand_id
1 'polypeptide(L)'
;MQFKSGVLLLIASIAAANASGLEARACSSNGCACVTGIKAGIYCGNCVVGAGTYAVKTKRVASHAFQCGAGGACCDYGAASDCGGV
;
A
#
# COMPACT_ATOMS: atom_id res chain seq x y z
N MET A 1 -17.59 -46.15 -25.48
CA MET A 1 -17.12 -45.60 -24.19
C MET A 1 -16.38 -44.29 -24.43
N GLN A 2 -16.95 -43.14 -24.01
CA GLN A 2 -16.38 -41.79 -24.18
C GLN A 2 -16.29 -41.13 -22.79
N PHE A 3 -15.40 -41.62 -21.92
CA PHE A 3 -15.24 -41.14 -20.54
C PHE A 3 -13.87 -40.49 -20.31
N LYS A 4 -13.44 -39.59 -21.21
CA LYS A 4 -12.08 -39.02 -21.12
C LYS A 4 -12.00 -37.49 -21.12
N SER A 5 -13.14 -36.78 -21.11
CA SER A 5 -13.16 -35.32 -21.29
C SER A 5 -13.90 -34.52 -20.21
N GLY A 6 -14.17 -35.09 -19.04
CA GLY A 6 -14.77 -34.36 -17.91
C GLY A 6 -13.76 -33.88 -16.87
N VAL A 7 -12.72 -34.68 -16.62
CA VAL A 7 -11.73 -34.40 -15.55
C VAL A 7 -10.86 -33.19 -15.88
N LEU A 8 -10.57 -32.92 -17.16
CA LEU A 8 -9.72 -31.79 -17.57
C LEU A 8 -10.36 -30.41 -17.32
N LEU A 9 -11.70 -30.32 -17.28
CA LEU A 9 -12.38 -29.05 -16.97
C LEU A 9 -12.43 -28.75 -15.46
N LEU A 10 -12.46 -29.78 -14.61
CA LEU A 10 -12.54 -29.62 -13.15
C LEU A 10 -11.23 -29.11 -12.52
N ILE A 11 -10.07 -29.44 -13.11
CA ILE A 11 -8.77 -28.95 -12.62
C ILE A 11 -8.49 -27.48 -12.99
N ALA A 12 -9.20 -26.89 -13.96
CA ALA A 12 -9.06 -25.47 -14.28
C ALA A 12 -9.81 -24.55 -13.30
N SER A 13 -10.83 -25.07 -12.61
CA SER A 13 -11.68 -24.27 -11.71
C SER A 13 -11.04 -23.98 -10.34
N ILE A 14 -10.03 -24.75 -9.93
CA ILE A 14 -9.42 -24.64 -8.59
C ILE A 14 -8.29 -23.60 -8.52
N ALA A 15 -7.79 -23.12 -9.65
CA ALA A 15 -6.67 -22.16 -9.70
C ALA A 15 -7.12 -20.68 -9.52
N ALA A 16 -8.42 -20.38 -9.60
CA ALA A 16 -8.93 -19.00 -9.53
C ALA A 16 -9.36 -18.55 -8.12
N ALA A 17 -9.42 -19.45 -7.14
CA ALA A 17 -9.96 -19.13 -5.81
C ALA A 17 -8.96 -18.47 -4.84
N ASN A 18 -7.69 -18.35 -5.20
CA ASN A 18 -6.63 -17.77 -4.36
C ASN A 18 -5.96 -16.53 -4.98
N ALA A 19 -6.63 -15.87 -5.91
CA ALA A 19 -6.33 -14.48 -6.25
C ALA A 19 -7.29 -13.58 -5.48
N SER A 20 -7.25 -13.63 -4.14
CA SER A 20 -7.67 -12.50 -3.33
C SER A 20 -6.69 -11.38 -3.65
N GLY A 21 -6.97 -10.64 -4.72
CA GLY A 21 -6.07 -9.66 -5.30
C GLY A 21 -5.70 -8.64 -4.23
N LEU A 22 -4.43 -8.64 -3.80
CA LEU A 22 -3.84 -7.44 -3.23
C LEU A 22 -3.72 -6.45 -4.38
N GLU A 23 -4.82 -5.80 -4.73
CA GLU A 23 -4.81 -4.68 -5.65
C GLU A 23 -3.86 -3.63 -5.07
N ALA A 24 -2.84 -3.28 -5.86
CA ALA A 24 -1.91 -2.23 -5.48
C ALA A 24 -2.73 -0.98 -5.19
N ARG A 25 -2.66 -0.48 -3.96
CA ARG A 25 -3.37 0.72 -3.56
C ARG A 25 -2.97 1.86 -4.48
N ALA A 26 -3.93 2.52 -5.09
CA ALA A 26 -3.65 3.62 -6.00
C ALA A 26 -2.88 4.71 -5.25
N CYS A 27 -1.67 5.06 -5.72
CA CYS A 27 -0.95 6.21 -5.21
C CYS A 27 -1.70 7.49 -5.59
N SER A 28 -2.18 8.22 -4.59
CA SER A 28 -2.64 9.58 -4.77
C SER A 28 -1.48 10.53 -4.64
N SER A 29 -1.02 11.11 -5.76
CA SER A 29 -0.10 12.24 -5.76
C SER A 29 -0.85 13.51 -5.35
N ASN A 30 -1.22 13.61 -4.07
CA ASN A 30 -1.90 14.80 -3.53
C ASN A 30 -0.95 16.00 -3.39
N GLY A 31 0.34 15.85 -3.71
CA GLY A 31 1.39 16.84 -3.44
C GLY A 31 1.94 16.72 -2.02
N CYS A 32 1.84 15.54 -1.40
CA CYS A 32 2.55 15.27 -0.16
C CYS A 32 4.06 15.22 -0.41
N ALA A 33 4.85 15.40 0.64
CA ALA A 33 6.30 15.30 0.58
C ALA A 33 6.82 14.66 1.86
N CYS A 34 7.81 13.78 1.72
CA CYS A 34 8.52 13.20 2.84
C CYS A 34 9.78 14.01 3.18
N VAL A 35 10.30 13.81 4.38
CA VAL A 35 11.61 14.34 4.78
C VAL A 35 12.67 13.83 3.81
N THR A 36 13.55 14.73 3.37
CA THR A 36 14.63 14.36 2.45
C THR A 36 15.68 13.54 3.19
N GLY A 37 16.14 12.44 2.60
CA GLY A 37 17.09 11.53 3.24
C GLY A 37 16.45 10.47 4.14
N ILE A 38 15.12 10.45 4.28
CA ILE A 38 14.43 9.32 4.89
C ILE A 38 14.64 8.05 4.06
N LYS A 39 14.73 6.89 4.72
CA LYS A 39 14.75 5.60 4.03
C LYS A 39 13.45 5.42 3.24
N ALA A 40 13.54 4.88 2.03
CA ALA A 40 12.34 4.59 1.25
C ALA A 40 11.51 3.49 1.94
N GLY A 41 10.19 3.67 1.97
CA GLY A 41 9.27 2.77 2.66
C GLY A 41 7.89 3.36 2.90
N ILE A 42 7.02 2.57 3.53
CA ILE A 42 5.70 3.00 3.98
C ILE A 42 5.81 3.63 5.37
N TYR A 43 5.20 4.79 5.54
CA TYR A 43 5.13 5.53 6.79
C TYR A 43 3.70 5.97 7.06
N CYS A 44 3.22 5.78 8.28
CA CYS A 44 1.98 6.42 8.71
C CYS A 44 2.18 7.93 8.83
N GLY A 45 1.11 8.69 8.61
CA GLY A 45 1.17 10.15 8.74
C GLY A 45 1.52 10.62 10.15
N ASN A 46 1.40 9.78 11.17
CA ASN A 46 1.83 10.07 12.54
C ASN A 46 3.27 9.61 12.86
N CYS A 47 3.98 8.94 11.94
CA CYS A 47 5.34 8.47 12.18
C CYS A 47 6.33 9.64 12.35
N VAL A 48 7.08 9.63 13.44
CA VAL A 48 8.13 10.61 13.76
C VAL A 48 9.50 9.97 13.52
N VAL A 49 10.38 10.69 12.80
CA VAL A 49 11.71 10.19 12.39
C VAL A 49 12.89 10.90 13.07
N GLY A 50 12.60 11.81 14.01
CA GLY A 50 13.61 12.43 14.89
C GLY A 50 13.15 13.78 15.42
N ALA A 51 13.49 14.11 16.68
CA ALA A 51 13.23 15.41 17.33
C ALA A 51 11.85 16.05 17.04
N GLY A 52 10.78 15.24 16.97
CA GLY A 52 9.41 15.72 16.67
C GLY A 52 9.10 15.93 15.18
N THR A 53 10.01 15.60 14.28
CA THR A 53 9.83 15.70 12.82
C THR A 53 9.07 14.49 12.28
N TYR A 54 7.92 14.73 11.65
CA TYR A 54 7.16 13.68 10.98
C TYR A 54 7.81 13.23 9.68
N ALA A 55 7.69 11.94 9.35
CA ALA A 55 8.18 11.36 8.10
C ALA A 55 7.62 12.09 6.86
N VAL A 56 6.33 12.44 6.92
CA VAL A 56 5.63 13.23 5.91
C VAL A 56 5.55 14.67 6.41
N LYS A 57 6.17 15.61 5.70
CA LYS A 57 6.25 17.03 6.10
C LYS A 57 5.18 17.92 5.47
N THR A 58 4.56 17.47 4.37
CA THR A 58 3.58 18.26 3.61
C THR A 58 2.32 17.44 3.35
N LYS A 59 1.13 18.06 3.50
CA LYS A 59 -0.20 17.43 3.31
C LYS A 59 -0.36 16.09 4.04
N ARG A 60 0.19 16.05 5.26
CA ARG A 60 0.15 14.91 6.17
C ARG A 60 -1.24 14.75 6.76
N VAL A 61 -1.77 13.53 6.74
CA VAL A 61 -2.98 13.14 7.49
C VAL A 61 -2.59 12.00 8.42
N ALA A 62 -2.83 12.16 9.72
CA ALA A 62 -2.29 11.25 10.74
C ALA A 62 -2.68 9.79 10.51
N SER A 63 -3.92 9.55 10.05
CA SER A 63 -4.51 8.22 9.87
C SER A 63 -4.20 7.55 8.54
N HIS A 64 -3.38 8.18 7.70
CA HIS A 64 -3.08 7.71 6.34
C HIS A 64 -1.73 6.99 6.28
N ALA A 65 -1.60 6.07 5.32
CA ALA A 65 -0.33 5.47 4.94
C ALA A 65 0.26 6.19 3.74
N PHE A 66 1.55 6.51 3.82
CA PHE A 66 2.28 7.21 2.77
C PHE A 66 3.50 6.40 2.34
N GLN A 67 3.71 6.25 1.04
CA GLN A 67 4.96 5.72 0.50
C GLN A 67 5.95 6.87 0.32
N CYS A 68 7.03 6.85 1.09
CA CYS A 68 8.16 7.75 0.92
C CYS A 68 9.20 7.12 -0.01
N GLY A 69 9.67 7.91 -0.97
CA GLY A 69 10.74 7.55 -1.90
C GLY A 69 11.99 8.40 -1.72
N ALA A 70 13.00 8.14 -2.55
CA ALA A 70 14.21 8.95 -2.60
C ALA A 70 13.88 10.43 -2.90
N GLY A 71 14.65 11.35 -2.32
CA GLY A 71 14.50 12.79 -2.56
C GLY A 71 13.27 13.44 -1.90
N GLY A 72 12.47 12.70 -1.12
CA GLY A 72 11.25 13.22 -0.49
C GLY A 72 9.98 13.02 -1.32
N ALA A 73 10.05 12.22 -2.40
CA ALA A 73 8.87 11.76 -3.13
C ALA A 73 7.87 11.10 -2.17
N CYS A 74 6.58 11.34 -2.39
CA CYS A 74 5.52 10.87 -1.51
C CYS A 74 4.26 10.52 -2.30
N CYS A 75 3.66 9.41 -1.91
CA CYS A 75 2.38 8.90 -2.40
C CYS A 75 1.46 8.68 -1.21
N ASP A 76 0.26 9.26 -1.22
CA ASP A 76 -0.77 8.95 -0.22
C ASP A 76 -1.58 7.72 -0.67
N TYR A 77 -1.65 6.70 0.19
CA TYR A 77 -2.48 5.51 -0.02
C TYR A 77 -3.82 5.57 0.72
N GLY A 78 -4.15 6.72 1.31
CA GLY A 78 -5.39 6.92 2.04
C GLY A 78 -5.33 6.36 3.46
N ALA A 79 -6.50 6.34 4.10
CA ALA A 79 -6.67 5.80 5.43
C ALA A 79 -6.21 4.33 5.51
N ALA A 80 -5.44 4.03 6.56
CA ALA A 80 -4.98 2.69 6.87
C ALA A 80 -5.31 2.36 8.33
N SER A 81 -5.94 1.22 8.58
CA SER A 81 -6.39 0.82 9.92
C SER A 81 -5.25 0.66 10.92
N ASP A 82 -4.05 0.34 10.43
CA ASP A 82 -2.84 0.19 11.25
C ASP A 82 -2.17 1.55 11.54
N CYS A 83 -2.52 2.59 10.78
CA CYS A 83 -2.05 3.94 11.00
C CYS A 83 -2.98 4.67 11.97
N GLY A 84 -3.01 4.24 13.23
CA GLY A 84 -3.48 4.96 14.43
C GLY A 84 -4.55 6.06 14.24
N GLY A 85 -5.59 5.77 13.45
CA GLY A 85 -6.72 6.67 13.26
C GLY A 85 -7.70 6.48 14.41
N VAL A 86 -8.03 7.58 15.10
CA VAL A 86 -9.12 7.63 16.08
C VAL A 86 -10.47 7.35 15.43
#